data_AF-A0A8H3AIA6-F1
#
_entry.id   AF-A0A8H3AIA6-F1
#
_cell.length_a   1.000
_cell.length_b   1.000
_cell.length_c   1.000
_cell.angle_alpha   90.00
_cell.angle_beta   90.00
_cell.angle_gamma   90.00
#
_symmetry.space_group_name_H-M   'P 1'
#
loop_
_entity.id
_entity.type
_entity.pdbx_description
1 polymer ?
#
loop_
_entity_poly.entity_id
_entity_poly.type
_entity_poly.pdbx_seq_one_letter_code
_entity_poly.pdbx_strand_id
1 'polypeptide(L)'
;MIIVLRHQPKVGKVAAVEIEVSLWTYEEETRKVIATAEKLGAVVAAYSPLGGGFLTGSFDTKGLSEQDYRTHLPRFQGEAAQNNLNLVEALKLIAERKNITLAQLCLAWVSSVGPHVVPIPGSTRAERTLENLSAASVVLTKEDHAEINRALEVNPVSGNRYNEANMKMVWG
;
A
#
# COMPACT_ATOMS: atom_id res chain seq x y z
N MET A 1 0.21 -17.95 -4.56
CA MET A 1 1.45 -17.12 -4.70
C MET A 1 2.67 -17.63 -3.92
N ILE A 2 2.61 -17.85 -2.59
CA ILE A 2 3.74 -18.40 -1.81
C ILE A 2 4.20 -19.77 -2.32
N ILE A 3 3.24 -20.61 -2.75
CA ILE A 3 3.51 -21.92 -3.35
C ILE A 3 4.37 -21.77 -4.61
N VAL A 4 4.02 -20.84 -5.51
CA VAL A 4 4.79 -20.58 -6.74
C VAL A 4 6.20 -20.10 -6.41
N LEU A 5 6.35 -19.21 -5.42
CA LEU A 5 7.67 -18.75 -4.98
C LEU A 5 8.54 -19.88 -4.41
N ARG A 6 7.94 -20.80 -3.66
CA ARG A 6 8.67 -21.94 -3.06
C ARG A 6 9.00 -23.05 -4.06
N HIS A 7 8.24 -23.17 -5.14
CA HIS A 7 8.44 -24.19 -6.18
C HIS A 7 9.18 -23.61 -7.39
N GLN A 8 10.25 -22.84 -7.17
CA GLN A 8 11.01 -22.24 -8.26
C GLN A 8 11.37 -23.30 -9.32
N PRO A 9 11.07 -23.07 -10.60
CA PRO A 9 11.39 -24.02 -11.64
C PRO A 9 12.91 -24.25 -11.66
N LYS A 10 13.34 -25.50 -11.93
CA LYS A 10 14.77 -25.87 -12.05
C LYS A 10 15.54 -25.04 -13.11
N VAL A 11 14.83 -24.25 -13.90
CA VAL A 11 15.31 -23.55 -15.10
C VAL A 11 15.53 -22.04 -14.86
N GLY A 12 15.20 -21.49 -13.68
CA GLY A 12 15.48 -20.07 -13.40
C GLY A 12 15.02 -19.58 -12.03
N LYS A 13 15.73 -18.59 -11.49
CA LYS A 13 15.35 -17.91 -10.25
C LYS A 13 14.22 -16.91 -10.50
N VAL A 14 13.25 -16.83 -9.60
CA VAL A 14 12.26 -15.74 -9.61
C VAL A 14 12.96 -14.44 -9.27
N ALA A 15 12.99 -13.49 -10.20
CA ALA A 15 13.65 -12.19 -10.00
C ALA A 15 12.80 -11.21 -9.19
N ALA A 16 11.48 -11.23 -9.38
CA ALA A 16 10.54 -10.37 -8.68
C ALA A 16 9.18 -11.03 -8.49
N VAL A 17 8.45 -10.57 -7.48
CA VAL A 17 7.03 -10.83 -7.25
C VAL A 17 6.30 -9.50 -7.13
N GLU A 18 5.16 -9.38 -7.78
CA GLU A 18 4.32 -8.19 -7.69
C GLU A 18 3.12 -8.48 -6.80
N ILE A 19 2.97 -7.70 -5.72
CA ILE A 19 1.88 -7.81 -4.74
C ILE A 19 1.50 -6.43 -4.22
N GLU A 20 0.25 -6.23 -3.78
CA GLU A 20 -0.12 -4.95 -3.20
C GLU A 20 0.36 -4.87 -1.76
N VAL A 21 1.11 -3.81 -1.49
CA VAL A 21 1.69 -3.48 -0.19
C VAL A 21 1.47 -2.00 0.03
N SER A 22 0.79 -1.67 1.11
CA SER A 22 0.52 -0.28 1.51
C SER A 22 0.10 -0.26 2.98
N LEU A 23 -0.14 0.93 3.53
CA LEU A 23 -0.78 1.04 4.85
C LEU A 23 -2.20 0.41 4.88
N TRP A 24 -2.82 0.19 3.70
CA TRP A 24 -4.08 -0.53 3.56
C TRP A 24 -3.94 -2.04 3.42
N THR A 25 -2.76 -2.53 3.06
CA THR A 25 -2.51 -3.95 2.90
C THR A 25 -1.14 -4.30 3.44
N TYR A 26 -1.17 -4.95 4.60
CA TYR A 26 0.00 -5.54 5.23
C TYR A 26 -0.40 -6.67 6.19
N GLU A 27 -1.41 -7.44 5.82
CA GLU A 27 -1.85 -8.65 6.53
C GLU A 27 -0.82 -9.78 6.46
N GLU A 28 -1.11 -10.87 7.18
CA GLU A 28 -0.20 -11.97 7.41
C GLU A 28 0.30 -12.62 6.10
N GLU A 29 -0.57 -12.81 5.12
CA GLU A 29 -0.25 -13.38 3.82
C GLU A 29 0.73 -12.49 3.04
N THR A 30 0.47 -11.18 3.02
CA THR A 30 1.35 -10.19 2.41
C THR A 30 2.74 -10.23 3.05
N ARG A 31 2.82 -10.28 4.39
CA ARG A 31 4.09 -10.42 5.13
C ARG A 31 4.81 -11.74 4.81
N LYS A 32 4.08 -12.85 4.72
CA LYS A 32 4.63 -14.16 4.37
C LYS A 32 5.25 -14.16 2.96
N VAL A 33 4.63 -13.47 1.99
CA VAL A 33 5.20 -13.32 0.64
C VAL A 33 6.47 -12.48 0.69
N ILE A 34 6.45 -11.33 1.38
CA ILE A 34 7.62 -10.45 1.52
C ILE A 34 8.81 -11.19 2.14
N ALA A 35 8.59 -11.92 3.23
CA ALA A 35 9.62 -12.72 3.89
C ALA A 35 10.11 -13.90 3.02
N THR A 36 9.23 -14.45 2.18
CA THR A 36 9.63 -15.51 1.23
C THR A 36 10.47 -14.94 0.08
N ALA A 37 10.11 -13.78 -0.45
CA ALA A 37 10.86 -13.09 -1.49
C ALA A 37 12.28 -12.74 -1.02
N GLU A 38 12.42 -12.25 0.22
CA GLU A 38 13.72 -11.97 0.84
C GLU A 38 14.63 -13.20 0.85
N LYS A 39 14.12 -14.34 1.33
CA LYS A 39 14.87 -15.62 1.38
C LYS A 39 15.31 -16.12 0.01
N LEU A 40 14.58 -15.77 -1.03
CA LEU A 40 14.87 -16.17 -2.42
C LEU A 40 15.74 -15.15 -3.15
N GLY A 41 16.02 -13.99 -2.56
CA GLY A 41 16.68 -12.87 -3.22
C GLY A 41 15.83 -12.21 -4.32
N ALA A 42 14.50 -12.34 -4.22
CA ALA A 42 13.55 -11.75 -5.17
C ALA A 42 13.10 -10.36 -4.68
N VAL A 43 12.90 -9.44 -5.63
CA VAL A 43 12.32 -8.11 -5.36
C VAL A 43 10.80 -8.23 -5.19
N VAL A 44 10.24 -7.49 -4.24
CA VAL A 44 8.80 -7.26 -4.14
C VAL A 44 8.47 -5.93 -4.84
N ALA A 45 7.83 -6.00 -5.99
CA ALA A 45 7.22 -4.84 -6.64
C ALA A 45 5.87 -4.55 -5.96
N ALA A 46 5.83 -3.53 -5.11
CA ALA A 46 4.66 -3.19 -4.30
C ALA A 46 3.66 -2.36 -5.11
N TYR A 47 2.65 -3.01 -5.69
CA TYR A 47 1.58 -2.35 -6.45
C TYR A 47 0.55 -1.67 -5.51
N SER A 48 -0.18 -0.69 -6.05
CA SER A 48 -1.14 0.12 -5.29
C SER A 48 -0.63 0.68 -3.94
N PRO A 49 0.61 1.21 -3.85
CA PRO A 49 1.19 1.65 -2.58
C PRO A 49 0.44 2.84 -1.95
N LEU A 50 -0.36 3.55 -2.76
CA LEU A 50 -1.19 4.68 -2.36
C LEU A 50 -2.69 4.34 -2.24
N GLY A 51 -3.04 3.05 -2.09
CA GLY A 51 -4.42 2.62 -1.86
C GLY A 51 -5.38 3.04 -2.97
N GLY A 52 -4.98 2.91 -4.24
CA GLY A 52 -5.79 3.37 -5.39
C GLY A 52 -5.98 4.89 -5.44
N GLY A 53 -5.07 5.66 -4.85
CA GLY A 53 -5.11 7.12 -4.76
C GLY A 53 -5.77 7.64 -3.46
N PHE A 54 -6.39 6.77 -2.66
CA PHE A 54 -7.05 7.17 -1.41
C PHE A 54 -6.05 7.73 -0.39
N LEU A 55 -4.87 7.11 -0.29
CA LEU A 55 -3.77 7.52 0.60
C LEU A 55 -3.00 8.75 0.08
N THR A 56 -3.52 9.49 -0.89
CA THR A 56 -2.95 10.79 -1.28
C THR A 56 -3.60 11.94 -0.50
N GLY A 57 -4.70 11.67 0.21
CA GLY A 57 -5.43 12.68 0.97
C GLY A 57 -6.25 13.64 0.11
N SER A 58 -6.17 13.49 -1.22
CA SER A 58 -6.90 14.27 -2.23
C SER A 58 -8.10 13.50 -2.81
N PHE A 59 -8.47 12.39 -2.18
CA PHE A 59 -9.50 11.50 -2.69
C PHE A 59 -10.90 12.02 -2.34
N ASP A 60 -11.68 12.33 -3.37
CA ASP A 60 -13.09 12.68 -3.23
C ASP A 60 -13.95 11.42 -3.39
N THR A 61 -14.57 10.96 -2.30
CA THR A 61 -15.46 9.80 -2.29
C THR A 61 -16.73 10.00 -3.12
N LYS A 62 -17.12 11.25 -3.41
CA LYS A 62 -18.29 11.60 -4.22
C LYS A 62 -17.94 11.91 -5.68
N GLY A 63 -16.66 12.07 -5.99
CA GLY A 63 -16.16 12.47 -7.31
C GLY A 63 -15.84 11.32 -8.26
N LEU A 64 -16.05 10.07 -7.85
CA LEU A 64 -15.85 8.91 -8.73
C LEU A 64 -16.93 8.85 -9.81
N SER A 65 -16.52 8.58 -11.05
CA SER A 65 -17.48 8.26 -12.12
C SER A 65 -18.10 6.89 -11.86
N GLU A 66 -19.32 6.66 -12.37
CA GLU A 66 -20.01 5.37 -12.26
C GLU A 66 -19.22 4.21 -12.89
N GLN A 67 -18.34 4.49 -13.87
CA GLN A 67 -17.48 3.48 -14.50
C GLN A 67 -16.16 3.23 -13.75
N ASP A 68 -15.86 4.00 -12.69
CA ASP A 68 -14.64 3.80 -11.93
C ASP A 68 -14.76 2.53 -11.08
N TYR A 69 -13.86 1.57 -11.29
CA TYR A 69 -13.88 0.28 -10.59
C TYR A 69 -13.83 0.41 -9.06
N ARG A 70 -13.30 1.53 -8.53
CA ARG A 70 -13.23 1.80 -7.09
C ARG A 70 -14.62 1.92 -6.46
N THR A 71 -15.64 2.30 -7.24
CA THR A 71 -17.03 2.35 -6.77
C THR A 71 -17.55 0.97 -6.30
N HIS A 72 -16.95 -0.13 -6.79
CA HIS A 72 -17.32 -1.49 -6.43
C HIS A 72 -16.45 -2.10 -5.33
N LEU A 73 -15.42 -1.39 -4.87
CA LEU A 73 -14.52 -1.90 -3.84
C LEU A 73 -15.07 -1.63 -2.44
N PRO A 74 -15.20 -2.64 -1.56
CA PRO A 74 -15.79 -2.42 -0.23
C PRO A 74 -15.08 -1.35 0.60
N ARG A 75 -13.75 -1.25 0.50
CA ARG A 75 -12.94 -0.23 1.19
C ARG A 75 -13.17 1.22 0.74
N PHE A 76 -13.98 1.44 -0.31
CA PHE A 76 -14.37 2.75 -0.84
C PHE A 76 -15.85 3.06 -0.59
N GLN A 77 -16.58 2.23 0.17
CA GLN A 77 -18.03 2.36 0.32
C GLN A 77 -18.46 2.60 1.78
N GLY A 78 -19.55 3.35 1.95
CA GLY A 78 -20.27 3.50 3.23
C GLY A 78 -19.38 3.83 4.43
N GLU A 79 -19.63 3.14 5.54
CA GLU A 79 -18.88 3.32 6.80
C GLU A 79 -17.38 2.98 6.64
N ALA A 80 -17.04 2.03 5.76
CA ALA A 80 -15.65 1.68 5.50
C ALA A 80 -14.88 2.85 4.89
N ALA A 81 -15.47 3.53 3.89
CA ALA A 81 -14.88 4.74 3.31
C ALA A 81 -14.70 5.84 4.37
N GLN A 82 -15.70 6.05 5.21
CA GLN A 82 -15.66 7.09 6.25
C GLN A 82 -14.56 6.80 7.28
N ASN A 83 -14.42 5.56 7.73
CA ASN A 83 -13.35 5.17 8.63
C ASN A 83 -11.97 5.31 7.96
N ASN A 84 -11.85 4.92 6.70
CA ASN A 84 -10.59 5.05 5.96
C ASN A 84 -10.21 6.52 5.72
N LEU A 85 -11.17 7.44 5.64
CA LEU A 85 -10.91 8.89 5.66
C LEU A 85 -10.34 9.34 7.01
N ASN A 86 -10.86 8.83 8.13
CA ASN A 86 -10.30 9.16 9.45
C ASN A 86 -8.84 8.70 9.59
N LEU A 87 -8.50 7.52 9.07
CA LEU A 87 -7.12 7.06 8.96
C LEU A 87 -6.26 8.02 8.13
N VAL A 88 -6.75 8.45 6.97
CA VAL A 88 -6.07 9.42 6.11
C VAL A 88 -5.79 10.72 6.85
N GLU A 89 -6.75 11.28 7.57
CA GLU A 89 -6.56 12.51 8.35
C GLU A 89 -5.51 12.32 9.46
N ALA A 90 -5.53 11.19 10.17
CA ALA A 90 -4.52 10.88 11.17
C ALA A 90 -3.10 10.80 10.57
N LEU A 91 -2.96 10.17 9.41
CA LEU A 91 -1.67 10.07 8.70
C LEU A 91 -1.22 11.42 8.12
N LYS A 92 -2.14 12.29 7.68
CA LYS A 92 -1.82 13.65 7.21
C LYS A 92 -1.13 14.45 8.30
N LEU A 93 -1.63 14.40 9.54
CA LEU A 93 -1.01 15.11 10.66
C LEU A 93 0.44 14.65 10.90
N ILE A 94 0.75 13.36 10.69
CA ILE A 94 2.12 12.84 10.77
C ILE A 94 2.97 13.41 9.64
N ALA A 95 2.47 13.37 8.40
CA ALA A 95 3.17 13.90 7.23
C ALA A 95 3.47 15.41 7.36
N GLU A 96 2.50 16.19 7.85
CA GLU A 96 2.63 17.63 8.10
C GLU A 96 3.73 17.96 9.11
N ARG A 97 3.80 17.25 10.23
CA ARG A 97 4.89 17.42 11.22
C ARG A 97 6.27 17.17 10.65
N LYS A 98 6.37 16.31 9.63
CA LYS A 98 7.61 15.99 8.92
C LYS A 98 7.86 16.87 7.70
N ASN A 99 6.94 17.79 7.39
CA ASN A 99 7.00 18.64 6.20
C ASN A 99 7.12 17.83 4.89
N ILE A 100 6.37 16.73 4.80
CA ILE A 100 6.27 15.88 3.60
C ILE A 100 4.81 15.70 3.20
N THR A 101 4.55 15.26 1.97
CA THR A 101 3.18 14.94 1.54
C THR A 101 2.73 13.59 2.11
N LEU A 102 1.43 13.37 2.21
CA LEU A 102 0.89 12.08 2.65
C LEU A 102 1.35 10.94 1.71
N ALA A 103 1.42 11.20 0.40
CA ALA A 103 1.91 10.23 -0.57
C ALA A 103 3.36 9.85 -0.26
N GLN A 104 4.21 10.83 0.06
CA GLN A 104 5.59 10.56 0.46
C GLN A 104 5.69 9.76 1.76
N LEU A 105 4.87 10.06 2.77
CA LEU A 105 4.81 9.27 4.01
C LEU A 105 4.46 7.79 3.72
N CYS A 106 3.45 7.55 2.88
CA CYS A 106 3.01 6.20 2.54
C CYS A 106 4.07 5.44 1.74
N LEU A 107 4.71 6.08 0.77
CA LEU A 107 5.77 5.47 -0.05
C LEU A 107 7.04 5.19 0.75
N ALA A 108 7.42 6.10 1.65
CA ALA A 108 8.52 5.90 2.58
C ALA A 108 8.23 4.72 3.51
N TRP A 109 6.99 4.59 3.99
CA TRP A 109 6.56 3.45 4.79
C TRP A 109 6.68 2.14 4.01
N VAL A 110 6.22 2.06 2.76
CA VAL A 110 6.38 0.83 1.95
C VAL A 110 7.86 0.49 1.75
N SER A 111 8.69 1.49 1.46
CA SER A 111 10.14 1.29 1.28
C SER A 111 10.84 0.84 2.57
N SER A 112 10.33 1.23 3.74
CA SER A 112 10.88 0.83 5.04
C SER A 112 10.59 -0.63 5.42
N VAL A 113 9.64 -1.29 4.74
CA VAL A 113 9.27 -2.69 5.02
C VAL A 113 10.44 -3.64 4.83
N GLY A 114 11.33 -3.34 3.87
CA GLY A 114 12.55 -4.09 3.63
C GLY A 114 13.28 -3.60 2.39
N PRO A 115 14.61 -3.80 2.29
CA PRO A 115 15.41 -3.30 1.18
C PRO A 115 15.06 -3.92 -0.19
N HIS A 116 14.38 -5.07 -0.19
CA HIS A 116 13.88 -5.75 -1.39
C HIS A 116 12.45 -5.35 -1.77
N VAL A 117 11.82 -4.44 -1.02
CA VAL A 117 10.44 -3.98 -1.27
C VAL A 117 10.48 -2.60 -1.94
N VAL A 118 10.02 -2.53 -3.18
CA VAL A 118 10.06 -1.32 -4.01
C VAL A 118 8.64 -0.89 -4.36
N PRO A 119 8.15 0.26 -3.87
CA PRO A 119 6.84 0.78 -4.28
C PRO A 119 6.85 1.17 -5.76
N ILE A 120 5.78 0.84 -6.47
CA ILE A 120 5.57 1.22 -7.88
C ILE A 120 4.36 2.15 -8.02
N PRO A 121 4.45 3.42 -7.55
CA PRO A 121 3.34 4.36 -7.66
C PRO A 121 3.11 4.79 -9.11
N GLY A 122 1.92 4.51 -9.63
CA GLY A 122 1.49 5.00 -10.94
C GLY A 122 1.03 6.47 -10.90
N SER A 123 1.34 7.23 -11.94
CA SER A 123 0.74 8.55 -12.18
C SER A 123 0.73 8.89 -13.67
N THR A 124 -0.30 9.60 -14.12
CA THR A 124 -0.38 10.19 -15.47
C THR A 124 0.15 11.63 -15.51
N ARG A 125 0.59 12.18 -14.37
CA ARG A 125 1.03 13.58 -14.24
C ARG A 125 2.51 13.64 -13.85
N ALA A 126 3.28 14.45 -14.57
CA ALA A 126 4.71 14.61 -14.32
C ALA A 126 4.98 15.15 -12.90
N GLU A 127 4.23 16.18 -12.48
CA GLU A 127 4.38 16.77 -11.14
C GLU A 127 4.23 15.74 -10.02
N ARG A 128 3.24 14.84 -10.12
CA ARG A 128 2.99 13.78 -9.13
C ARG A 128 4.06 12.70 -9.16
N THR A 129 4.63 12.43 -10.33
CA THR A 129 5.76 11.51 -10.47
C THR A 129 6.98 12.06 -9.72
N LEU A 130 7.30 13.35 -9.90
CA LEU A 130 8.39 14.02 -9.19
C LEU A 130 8.16 14.09 -7.67
N GLU A 131 6.93 14.37 -7.25
CA GLU A 131 6.53 14.34 -5.83
C GLU A 131 6.78 12.95 -5.21
N ASN A 132 6.33 11.88 -5.90
CA ASN A 132 6.48 10.50 -5.44
C ASN A 132 7.95 10.06 -5.38
N LEU A 133 8.78 10.46 -6.36
CA LEU A 133 10.21 10.15 -6.38
C LEU A 133 10.94 10.71 -5.15
N SER A 134 10.50 11.88 -4.66
CA SER A 134 11.10 12.51 -3.48
C SER A 134 10.90 11.67 -2.20
N ALA A 135 9.94 10.75 -2.18
CA ALA A 135 9.73 9.82 -1.06
C ALA A 135 10.95 8.91 -0.81
N ALA A 136 11.78 8.64 -1.83
CA ALA A 136 12.98 7.83 -1.68
C ALA A 136 14.03 8.47 -0.76
N SER A 137 13.94 9.78 -0.51
CA SER A 137 14.82 10.50 0.43
C SER A 137 14.25 10.60 1.85
N VAL A 138 13.04 10.11 2.08
CA VAL A 138 12.38 10.17 3.39
C VAL A 138 12.77 8.96 4.22
N VAL A 139 13.38 9.21 5.38
CA VAL A 139 13.71 8.18 6.37
C VAL A 139 12.70 8.27 7.52
N LEU A 140 12.00 7.17 7.78
CA LEU A 140 11.10 7.06 8.93
C LEU A 140 11.88 6.57 10.15
N THR A 141 11.72 7.29 11.25
CA THR A 141 12.25 6.95 12.58
C THR A 141 11.36 5.91 13.28
N LYS A 142 11.84 5.36 14.39
CA LYS A 142 11.05 4.43 15.20
C LYS A 142 9.79 5.10 15.74
N GLU A 143 9.89 6.37 16.08
CA GLU A 143 8.81 7.22 16.57
C GLU A 143 7.76 7.42 15.47
N ASP A 144 8.18 7.70 14.23
CA ASP A 144 7.26 7.79 13.08
C ASP A 144 6.50 6.47 12.88
N HIS A 145 7.20 5.34 12.94
CA HIS A 145 6.58 4.02 12.85
C HIS A 145 5.57 3.76 13.97
N ALA A 146 5.90 4.16 15.20
CA ALA A 146 4.99 4.02 16.34
C ALA A 146 3.74 4.89 16.17
N GLU A 147 3.87 6.11 15.65
CA GLU A 147 2.73 6.98 15.35
C GLU A 147 1.85 6.44 14.24
N ILE A 148 2.45 5.94 13.15
CA ILE A 148 1.72 5.30 12.04
C ILE A 148 0.96 4.08 12.54
N ASN A 149 1.61 3.21 13.34
CA ASN A 149 0.96 2.03 13.90
C ASN A 149 -0.21 2.41 14.82
N ARG A 150 -0.04 3.44 15.66
CA ARG A 150 -1.14 3.96 16.49
C ARG A 150 -2.30 4.49 15.64
N ALA A 151 -2.02 5.18 14.54
CA ALA A 151 -3.06 5.65 13.63
C ALA A 151 -3.86 4.48 13.02
N LEU A 152 -3.17 3.39 12.65
CA LEU A 152 -3.78 2.15 12.15
C LEU A 152 -4.55 1.37 13.24
N GLU A 153 -4.10 1.39 14.48
CA GLU A 153 -4.80 0.76 15.60
C GLU A 153 -6.11 1.49 15.94
N VAL A 154 -6.08 2.82 15.93
CA VAL A 154 -7.26 3.66 16.21
C VAL A 154 -8.25 3.64 15.04
N ASN A 155 -7.74 3.65 13.79
CA ASN A 155 -8.55 3.64 12.57
C ASN A 155 -8.12 2.46 11.68
N PRO A 156 -8.47 1.21 12.07
CA PRO A 156 -8.09 0.03 11.28
C PRO A 156 -8.71 0.11 9.89
N VAL A 157 -7.96 -0.30 8.88
CA VAL A 157 -8.43 -0.28 7.49
C VAL A 157 -9.71 -1.09 7.39
N SER A 158 -10.77 -0.47 6.87
CA SER A 158 -12.10 -1.06 6.80
C SER A 158 -12.51 -1.38 5.37
N GLY A 159 -13.27 -2.47 5.21
CA GLY A 159 -13.67 -3.02 3.92
C GLY A 159 -12.58 -3.86 3.24
N ASN A 160 -13.00 -4.91 2.54
CA ASN A 160 -12.10 -5.78 1.79
C ASN A 160 -11.45 -5.08 0.59
N ARG A 161 -10.26 -5.56 0.19
CA ARG A 161 -9.54 -5.11 -1.02
C ARG A 161 -10.38 -5.26 -2.28
N TYR A 162 -11.08 -6.38 -2.39
CA TYR A 162 -12.01 -6.70 -3.49
C TYR A 162 -13.34 -7.21 -2.93
N ASN A 163 -14.33 -7.41 -3.80
CA ASN A 163 -15.54 -8.13 -3.44
C ASN A 163 -15.23 -9.59 -3.00
N GLU A 164 -16.18 -10.25 -2.34
CA GLU A 164 -15.95 -11.57 -1.75
C GLU A 164 -15.50 -12.63 -2.78
N ALA A 165 -16.10 -12.61 -3.98
CA ALA A 165 -15.75 -13.54 -5.06
C ALA A 165 -14.27 -13.40 -5.46
N ASN A 166 -13.82 -12.16 -5.66
CA ASN A 166 -12.44 -11.88 -6.05
C ASN A 166 -11.46 -12.08 -4.89
N MET A 167 -11.88 -11.83 -3.64
CA MET A 167 -11.04 -12.09 -2.46
C MET A 167 -10.61 -13.55 -2.35
N LYS A 168 -11.47 -14.51 -2.74
CA LYS A 168 -11.14 -15.95 -2.75
C LYS A 168 -9.98 -16.30 -3.68
N MET A 169 -9.72 -15.46 -4.69
CA MET A 169 -8.67 -15.69 -5.70
C MET A 169 -7.33 -15.05 -5.34
N VAL A 170 -7.28 -14.13 -4.36
CA VAL A 170 -6.06 -13.35 -4.05
C VAL A 170 -4.94 -14.27 -3.51
N TRP A 171 -5.32 -15.24 -2.69
CA TRP A 171 -4.38 -16.15 -2.01
C TRP A 171 -4.55 -17.62 -2.40
N GLY A 172 -5.50 -17.91 -3.31
CA GLY A 172 -5.78 -19.24 -3.84
C GLY A 172 -4.63 -19.88 -4.61
#